data_AF-A0A2P6TMU3-F1
#
_entry.id   AF-A0A2P6TMU3-F1
#
_cell.length_a   1.000
_cell.length_b   1.000
_cell.length_c   1.000
_cell.angle_alpha   90.00
_cell.angle_beta   90.00
_cell.angle_gamma   90.00
#
_symmetry.space_group_name_H-M   'P 1'
#
loop_
_entity.id
_entity.type
_entity.pdbx_description
1 polymer ?
#
loop_
_entity_poly.entity_id
_entity_poly.type
_entity_poly.pdbx_seq_one_letter_code
_entity_poly.pdbx_strand_id
1 'polypeptide(L)'
;MAVSALTSAVCNGGAVLSLSSHILAHICATVPVCAAIVAAACGALHRLLRCACRATYGQASTEQQLVTLMHVLFAVLYSLQLIPYTYFVCVLLFSDSFFLSLLRWHEVPLAILMRHSVQYAVEAALRAAVRPNPLLLLHHACSLAIIAVAFYSTTVIIFVLKLGLILDCMATYEGLLFATLAARKLGARRRTTRALMAAGLGLYAATRVLQLVALIPLFVGSYGPLSGCGGLGMWWAMLALTSLLLLIQLYTFAICESTN
;
A
#
# COMPACT_ATOMS: atom_id res chain seq x y z
N MET A 1 -30.60 -3.09 7.64
CA MET A 1 -31.15 -4.45 7.44
C MET A 1 -30.32 -5.34 6.52
N ALA A 2 -29.53 -4.82 5.57
CA ALA A 2 -28.61 -5.65 4.75
C ALA A 2 -27.40 -6.23 5.52
N VAL A 3 -27.04 -5.66 6.67
CA VAL A 3 -25.88 -6.08 7.47
C VAL A 3 -26.11 -7.44 8.16
N SER A 4 -27.33 -7.75 8.62
CA SER A 4 -27.61 -8.97 9.39
C SER A 4 -27.64 -10.25 8.54
N ALA A 5 -28.02 -10.15 7.26
CA ALA A 5 -28.03 -11.27 6.33
C ALA A 5 -26.61 -11.64 5.84
N LEU A 6 -25.70 -10.66 5.77
CA LEU A 6 -24.30 -10.92 5.46
C LEU A 6 -23.56 -11.56 6.65
N THR A 7 -23.89 -11.18 7.89
CA THR A 7 -23.27 -11.79 9.08
C THR A 7 -23.63 -13.27 9.22
N SER A 8 -24.87 -13.70 8.91
CA SER A 8 -25.21 -15.14 8.94
C SER A 8 -24.50 -15.95 7.85
N ALA A 9 -24.27 -15.37 6.67
CA ALA A 9 -23.49 -15.99 5.61
C ALA A 9 -21.98 -16.09 5.95
N VAL A 10 -21.44 -15.11 6.69
CA VAL A 10 -20.08 -15.15 7.24
C VAL A 10 -19.96 -16.23 8.34
N CYS A 11 -21.01 -16.43 9.14
CA CYS A 11 -21.06 -17.49 10.16
C CYS A 11 -21.22 -18.90 9.57
N ASN A 12 -21.76 -19.05 8.35
CA ASN A 12 -21.95 -20.35 7.69
C ASN A 12 -20.68 -20.93 7.06
N GLY A 13 -19.51 -20.29 7.20
CA GLY A 13 -18.18 -20.87 6.99
C GLY A 13 -17.80 -21.21 5.54
N GLY A 14 -18.65 -21.89 4.77
CA GLY A 14 -18.32 -22.47 3.46
C GLY A 14 -17.95 -21.43 2.40
N ALA A 15 -18.73 -20.36 2.26
CA ALA A 15 -18.44 -19.30 1.28
C ALA A 15 -17.16 -18.51 1.62
N VAL A 16 -16.90 -18.32 2.92
CA VAL A 16 -15.72 -17.60 3.40
C VAL A 16 -14.45 -18.46 3.26
N LEU A 17 -14.55 -19.76 3.55
CA LEU A 17 -13.47 -20.72 3.34
C LEU A 17 -13.12 -20.84 1.85
N SER A 18 -14.12 -20.93 0.98
CA SER A 18 -13.93 -20.93 -0.49
C SER A 18 -13.27 -19.63 -0.96
N LEU A 19 -13.76 -18.47 -0.52
CA LEU A 19 -13.12 -17.19 -0.87
C LEU A 19 -11.67 -17.13 -0.38
N SER A 20 -11.40 -17.54 0.85
CA SER A 20 -10.06 -17.52 1.43
C SER A 20 -9.10 -18.45 0.68
N SER A 21 -9.56 -19.64 0.28
CA SER A 21 -8.75 -20.56 -0.51
C SER A 21 -8.49 -20.07 -1.94
N HIS A 22 -9.49 -19.47 -2.59
CA HIS A 22 -9.31 -18.83 -3.90
C HIS A 22 -8.32 -17.65 -3.83
N ILE A 23 -8.45 -16.80 -2.81
CA ILE A 23 -7.53 -15.68 -2.60
C ILE A 23 -6.11 -16.20 -2.34
N LEU A 24 -5.93 -17.18 -1.46
CA LEU A 24 -4.62 -17.75 -1.16
C LEU A 24 -3.97 -18.38 -2.40
N ALA A 25 -4.72 -19.16 -3.17
CA ALA A 25 -4.24 -19.74 -4.41
C ALA A 25 -3.82 -18.66 -5.43
N HIS A 26 -4.63 -17.61 -5.56
CA HIS A 26 -4.31 -16.47 -6.42
C HIS A 26 -3.04 -15.75 -5.97
N ILE A 27 -2.83 -15.55 -4.66
CA ILE A 27 -1.62 -14.95 -4.10
C ILE A 27 -0.39 -15.79 -4.43
N CYS A 28 -0.43 -17.10 -4.14
CA CYS A 28 0.68 -18.01 -4.40
C CYS A 28 1.08 -18.02 -5.88
N ALA A 29 0.09 -17.95 -6.79
CA ALA A 29 0.34 -17.87 -8.23
C ALA A 29 0.88 -16.49 -8.66
N THR A 30 0.40 -15.41 -8.04
CA THR A 30 0.64 -14.04 -8.51
C THR A 30 1.92 -13.44 -7.93
N VAL A 31 2.35 -13.83 -6.73
CA VAL A 31 3.57 -13.30 -6.09
C VAL A 31 4.83 -13.52 -6.95
N PRO A 32 5.14 -14.73 -7.48
CA PRO A 32 6.29 -14.93 -8.35
C PRO A 32 6.25 -14.09 -9.62
N VAL A 33 5.06 -13.97 -10.22
CA VAL A 33 4.84 -13.14 -11.42
C VAL A 33 5.07 -11.67 -11.10
N CYS A 34 4.56 -11.17 -9.99
CA CYS A 34 4.79 -9.79 -9.54
C CYS A 34 6.27 -9.52 -9.28
N ALA A 35 6.97 -10.43 -8.61
CA ALA A 35 8.40 -10.32 -8.37
C ALA A 35 9.20 -10.26 -9.68
N ALA A 36 8.86 -11.11 -10.66
CA ALA A 36 9.47 -11.10 -11.99
C ALA A 36 9.20 -9.77 -12.73
N ILE A 37 7.98 -9.25 -12.67
CA ILE A 37 7.61 -7.95 -13.27
C ILE A 37 8.39 -6.82 -12.62
N VAL A 38 8.46 -6.78 -11.28
CA VAL A 38 9.23 -5.76 -10.54
C VAL A 38 10.72 -5.83 -10.92
N ALA A 39 11.29 -7.03 -10.98
CA ALA A 39 12.69 -7.22 -11.38
C ALA A 39 12.94 -6.75 -12.83
N ALA A 40 12.05 -7.10 -13.76
CA ALA A 40 12.14 -6.67 -15.16
C ALA A 40 12.02 -5.14 -15.29
N ALA A 41 11.07 -4.52 -14.57
CA ALA A 41 10.88 -3.08 -14.54
C ALA A 41 12.11 -2.37 -13.96
N CYS A 42 12.70 -2.89 -12.87
CA CYS A 42 13.96 -2.41 -12.32
C CYS A 42 15.10 -2.48 -13.36
N GLY A 43 15.23 -3.60 -14.07
CA GLY A 43 16.24 -3.76 -15.12
C GLY A 43 16.08 -2.76 -16.26
N ALA A 44 14.85 -2.57 -16.75
CA ALA A 44 14.53 -1.61 -17.80
C ALA A 44 14.78 -0.16 -17.36
N LEU A 45 14.29 0.23 -16.19
CA LEU A 45 14.50 1.56 -15.62
C LEU A 45 15.99 1.83 -15.35
N HIS A 46 16.73 0.85 -14.85
CA HIS A 46 18.17 1.01 -14.61
C HIS A 46 18.91 1.33 -15.92
N ARG A 47 18.61 0.61 -17.00
CA ARG A 47 19.18 0.88 -18.33
C ARG A 47 18.80 2.27 -18.83
N LEU A 48 17.51 2.64 -18.73
CA LEU A 48 17.02 3.94 -19.14
C LEU A 48 17.71 5.08 -18.36
N LEU A 49 17.80 4.97 -17.04
CA LEU A 49 18.44 5.96 -16.18
C LEU A 49 19.95 6.08 -16.45
N ARG A 50 20.65 4.96 -16.72
CA ARG A 50 22.06 4.99 -17.13
C ARG A 50 22.28 5.75 -18.44
N CYS A 51 21.37 5.60 -19.39
CA CYS A 51 21.44 6.29 -20.67
C CYS A 51 21.07 7.78 -20.53
N ALA A 52 19.90 8.07 -19.94
CA ALA A 52 19.32 9.40 -19.89
C ALA A 52 19.98 10.32 -18.83
N CYS A 53 20.51 9.75 -17.75
CA CYS A 53 21.09 10.49 -16.62
C CYS A 53 22.53 10.05 -16.34
N ARG A 54 23.32 9.77 -17.38
CA ARG A 54 24.69 9.22 -17.26
C ARG A 54 25.58 10.01 -16.30
N ALA A 55 25.54 11.34 -16.34
CA ALA A 55 26.39 12.21 -15.54
C ALA A 55 26.07 12.15 -14.04
N THR A 56 24.79 11.99 -13.66
CA THR A 56 24.37 11.98 -12.25
C THR A 56 24.15 10.56 -11.73
N TYR A 57 23.29 9.79 -12.40
CA TYR A 57 22.98 8.42 -12.02
C TYR A 57 24.12 7.46 -12.31
N GLY A 58 24.75 7.56 -13.48
CA GLY A 58 25.82 6.64 -13.90
C GLY A 58 27.09 6.75 -13.04
N GLN A 59 27.35 7.92 -12.45
CA GLN A 59 28.49 8.16 -11.56
C GLN A 59 28.17 7.96 -10.06
N ALA A 60 26.90 7.81 -9.70
CA ALA A 60 26.50 7.58 -8.31
C ALA A 60 26.97 6.20 -7.82
N SER A 61 27.16 6.04 -6.51
CA SER A 61 27.44 4.72 -5.90
C SER A 61 26.32 3.71 -6.20
N THR A 62 26.63 2.42 -6.21
CA THR A 62 25.64 1.35 -6.43
C THR A 62 24.44 1.47 -5.49
N GLU A 63 24.69 1.78 -4.22
CA GLU A 63 23.67 2.03 -3.21
C GLU A 63 22.73 3.18 -3.60
N GLN A 64 23.30 4.31 -4.02
CA GLN A 64 22.52 5.46 -4.45
C GLN A 64 21.75 5.16 -5.74
N GLN A 65 22.34 4.40 -6.67
CA GLN A 65 21.64 3.94 -7.88
C GLN A 65 20.43 3.08 -7.51
N LEU A 66 20.59 2.10 -6.62
CA LEU A 66 19.50 1.23 -6.16
C LEU A 66 18.36 2.02 -5.49
N VAL A 67 18.70 2.92 -4.55
CA VAL A 67 17.69 3.75 -3.89
C VAL A 67 16.98 4.68 -4.88
N THR A 68 17.72 5.28 -5.81
CA THR A 68 17.12 6.15 -6.85
C THR A 68 16.21 5.36 -7.78
N LEU A 69 16.65 4.16 -8.19
CA LEU A 69 15.88 3.25 -9.02
C LEU A 69 14.55 2.88 -8.37
N MET A 70 14.58 2.53 -7.07
CA MET A 70 13.35 2.24 -6.33
C MET A 70 12.42 3.45 -6.27
N HIS A 71 12.91 4.65 -5.97
CA HIS A 71 12.06 5.85 -5.97
C HIS A 71 11.43 6.12 -7.34
N VAL A 72 12.19 5.95 -8.43
CA VAL A 72 11.64 6.10 -9.79
C VAL A 72 10.58 5.03 -10.07
N LEU A 73 10.83 3.78 -9.68
CA LEU A 73 9.88 2.68 -9.83
C LEU A 73 8.57 2.97 -9.07
N PHE A 74 8.64 3.37 -7.80
CA PHE A 74 7.48 3.77 -7.01
C PHE A 74 6.73 4.92 -7.66
N ALA A 75 7.44 5.99 -8.05
CA ALA A 75 6.82 7.15 -8.70
C ALA A 75 6.04 6.76 -9.95
N VAL A 76 6.62 5.92 -10.81
CA VAL A 76 6.00 5.48 -12.07
C VAL A 76 4.80 4.58 -11.79
N LEU A 77 4.98 3.52 -11.01
CA LEU A 77 3.91 2.54 -10.76
C LEU A 77 2.72 3.20 -10.05
N TYR A 78 2.98 3.98 -9.00
CA TYR A 78 1.93 4.66 -8.26
C TYR A 78 1.18 5.67 -9.11
N SER A 79 1.87 6.43 -9.97
CA SER A 79 1.22 7.37 -10.88
C SER A 79 0.33 6.65 -11.91
N LEU A 80 0.78 5.52 -12.45
CA LEU A 80 0.00 4.72 -13.40
C LEU A 80 -1.22 4.06 -12.75
N GLN A 81 -1.09 3.66 -11.48
CA GLN A 81 -2.15 2.96 -10.75
C GLN A 81 -3.13 3.92 -10.07
N LEU A 82 -2.76 5.18 -9.85
CA LEU A 82 -3.52 6.14 -9.05
C LEU A 82 -5.01 6.20 -9.43
N ILE A 83 -5.30 6.54 -10.69
CA ILE A 83 -6.67 6.70 -11.18
C ILE A 83 -7.44 5.37 -11.19
N PRO A 84 -6.97 4.31 -11.89
CA PRO A 84 -7.73 3.07 -11.97
C PRO A 84 -7.93 2.44 -10.59
N TYR A 85 -6.92 2.46 -9.73
CA TYR A 85 -7.03 1.83 -8.41
C TYR A 85 -7.98 2.61 -7.49
N THR A 86 -7.90 3.93 -7.48
CA THR A 86 -8.85 4.77 -6.72
C THR A 86 -10.28 4.49 -7.17
N TYR A 87 -10.52 4.45 -8.48
CA TYR A 87 -11.84 4.12 -9.02
C TYR A 87 -12.34 2.75 -8.52
N PHE A 88 -11.52 1.71 -8.63
CA PHE A 88 -11.88 0.37 -8.16
C PHE A 88 -12.15 0.32 -6.66
N VAL A 89 -11.31 0.95 -5.85
CA VAL A 89 -11.47 0.98 -4.38
C VAL A 89 -12.74 1.74 -4.00
N CYS A 90 -13.04 2.85 -4.66
CA CYS A 90 -14.32 3.56 -4.47
C CYS A 90 -15.51 2.67 -4.83
N VAL A 91 -15.50 2.04 -6.01
CA VAL A 91 -16.59 1.14 -6.44
C VAL A 91 -16.79 0.00 -5.45
N LEU A 92 -15.72 -0.58 -4.91
CA LEU A 92 -15.81 -1.66 -3.92
C LEU A 92 -16.32 -1.16 -2.56
N LEU A 93 -15.71 -0.11 -2.01
CA LEU A 93 -16.03 0.36 -0.65
C LEU A 93 -17.43 0.94 -0.54
N PHE A 94 -17.94 1.56 -1.61
CA PHE A 94 -19.26 2.18 -1.66
C PHE A 94 -20.32 1.30 -2.34
N SER A 95 -20.05 0.02 -2.61
CA SER A 95 -21.09 -0.86 -3.13
C SER A 95 -22.08 -1.29 -2.06
N ASP A 96 -23.34 -1.47 -2.44
CA ASP A 96 -24.40 -1.98 -1.57
C ASP A 96 -24.09 -3.39 -1.01
N SER A 97 -23.22 -4.12 -1.71
CA SER A 97 -22.76 -5.45 -1.31
C SER A 97 -21.28 -5.64 -1.63
N PHE A 98 -20.42 -5.14 -0.74
CA PHE A 98 -18.96 -5.27 -0.83
C PHE A 98 -18.51 -6.70 -1.18
N PHE A 99 -19.08 -7.72 -0.51
CA PHE A 99 -18.68 -9.11 -0.70
C PHE A 99 -18.93 -9.61 -2.13
N LEU A 100 -20.14 -9.37 -2.68
CA LEU A 100 -20.46 -9.76 -4.05
C LEU A 100 -19.65 -8.96 -5.08
N SER A 101 -19.45 -7.66 -4.84
CA SER A 101 -18.60 -6.83 -5.70
C SER A 101 -17.15 -7.33 -5.70
N LEU A 102 -16.63 -7.68 -4.53
CA LEU A 102 -15.31 -8.27 -4.40
C LEU A 102 -15.25 -9.61 -5.13
N LEU A 103 -16.18 -10.54 -4.92
CA LEU A 103 -16.20 -11.81 -5.64
C LEU A 103 -16.17 -11.62 -7.16
N ARG A 104 -16.92 -10.66 -7.69
CA ARG A 104 -16.97 -10.37 -9.12
C ARG A 104 -15.66 -9.78 -9.66
N TRP A 105 -14.97 -8.97 -8.87
CA TRP A 105 -13.85 -8.15 -9.35
C TRP A 105 -12.53 -8.43 -8.62
N HIS A 106 -12.43 -9.47 -7.79
CA HIS A 106 -11.33 -9.68 -6.84
C HIS A 106 -9.94 -9.73 -7.47
N GLU A 107 -9.83 -10.22 -8.71
CA GLU A 107 -8.55 -10.35 -9.42
C GLU A 107 -7.80 -9.02 -9.53
N VAL A 108 -8.50 -7.92 -9.85
CA VAL A 108 -7.87 -6.61 -10.08
C VAL A 108 -7.30 -5.98 -8.80
N PRO A 109 -8.11 -5.71 -7.74
CA PRO A 109 -7.62 -5.08 -6.52
C PRO A 109 -6.63 -6.00 -5.79
N LEU A 110 -6.81 -7.33 -5.82
CA LEU A 110 -5.85 -8.25 -5.19
C LEU A 110 -4.52 -8.30 -5.96
N ALA A 111 -4.54 -8.29 -7.30
CA ALA A 111 -3.31 -8.21 -8.07
C ALA A 111 -2.56 -6.90 -7.81
N ILE A 112 -3.26 -5.77 -7.68
CA ILE A 112 -2.63 -4.47 -7.34
C ILE A 112 -2.04 -4.53 -5.93
N LEU A 113 -2.83 -4.96 -4.94
CA LEU A 113 -2.40 -5.09 -3.55
C LEU A 113 -1.17 -6.03 -3.42
N MET A 114 -1.15 -7.13 -4.17
CA MET A 114 -0.01 -8.06 -4.17
C MET A 114 1.23 -7.45 -4.82
N ARG A 115 1.08 -6.71 -5.92
CA ARG A 115 2.22 -5.99 -6.54
C ARG A 115 2.82 -4.99 -5.56
N HIS A 116 2.00 -4.20 -4.87
CA HIS A 116 2.47 -3.25 -3.87
C HIS A 116 3.15 -3.95 -2.69
N SER A 117 2.58 -5.08 -2.23
CA SER A 117 3.17 -5.89 -1.14
C SER A 117 4.56 -6.40 -1.51
N VAL A 118 4.72 -6.96 -2.71
CA VAL A 118 6.03 -7.41 -3.23
C VAL A 118 6.99 -6.24 -3.35
N GLN A 119 6.52 -5.10 -3.86
CA GLN A 119 7.34 -3.90 -3.99
C GLN A 119 7.81 -3.35 -2.63
N TYR A 120 6.94 -3.35 -1.62
CA TYR A 120 7.25 -2.99 -0.24
C TYR A 120 8.26 -3.96 0.37
N ALA A 121 8.11 -5.26 0.14
CA ALA A 121 9.07 -6.26 0.61
C ALA A 121 10.45 -6.07 -0.03
N VAL A 122 10.50 -5.81 -1.34
CA VAL A 122 11.74 -5.51 -2.07
C VAL A 122 12.39 -4.23 -1.54
N GLU A 123 11.62 -3.16 -1.32
CA GLU A 123 12.15 -1.92 -0.74
C GLU A 123 12.68 -2.16 0.68
N ALA A 124 11.93 -2.85 1.53
CA ALA A 124 12.34 -3.16 2.90
C ALA A 124 13.65 -3.96 2.92
N ALA A 125 13.76 -5.00 2.08
CA ALA A 125 14.99 -5.79 1.94
C ALA A 125 16.17 -4.94 1.47
N LEU A 126 15.97 -4.09 0.47
CA LEU A 126 17.00 -3.17 -0.03
C LEU A 126 17.44 -2.18 1.06
N ARG A 127 16.50 -1.61 1.81
CA ARG A 127 16.84 -0.66 2.90
C ARG A 127 17.53 -1.35 4.05
N ALA A 128 17.12 -2.57 4.41
CA ALA A 128 17.81 -3.36 5.43
C ALA A 128 19.27 -3.65 5.02
N ALA A 129 19.52 -3.91 3.74
CA ALA A 129 20.86 -4.20 3.23
C ALA A 129 21.74 -2.96 3.01
N VAL A 130 21.18 -1.86 2.51
CA VAL A 130 21.94 -0.68 2.06
C VAL A 130 22.06 0.39 3.15
N ARG A 131 20.95 0.76 3.78
CA ARG A 131 20.92 1.83 4.79
C ARG A 131 19.73 1.63 5.71
N PRO A 132 19.89 0.83 6.79
CA PRO A 132 18.76 0.45 7.63
C PRO A 132 18.14 1.70 8.26
N ASN A 133 16.83 1.82 8.10
CA ASN A 133 16.02 2.80 8.80
C ASN A 133 14.95 2.03 9.58
N PRO A 134 15.08 1.89 10.90
CA PRO A 134 14.20 1.03 11.69
C PRO A 134 12.74 1.48 11.63
N LEU A 135 12.48 2.79 11.56
CA LEU A 135 11.12 3.31 11.47
C LEU A 135 10.46 2.95 10.15
N LEU A 136 11.20 3.03 9.05
CA LEU A 136 10.67 2.67 7.75
C LEU A 136 10.53 1.15 7.57
N LEU A 137 11.46 0.36 8.14
CA LEU A 137 11.31 -1.10 8.20
C LEU A 137 10.08 -1.49 9.02
N LEU A 138 9.84 -0.82 10.16
CA LEU A 138 8.64 -1.02 10.97
C LEU A 138 7.37 -0.63 10.21
N HIS A 139 7.39 0.46 9.44
CA HIS A 139 6.29 0.85 8.55
C HIS A 139 5.97 -0.27 7.55
N HIS A 140 6.96 -0.79 6.82
CA HIS A 140 6.74 -1.88 5.88
C HIS A 140 6.25 -3.15 6.59
N ALA A 141 6.81 -3.49 7.74
CA ALA A 141 6.38 -4.65 8.53
C ALA A 141 4.92 -4.53 8.97
N CYS A 142 4.50 -3.35 9.43
CA CYS A 142 3.12 -3.08 9.81
C CYS A 142 2.17 -3.22 8.62
N SER A 143 2.50 -2.62 7.47
CA SER A 143 1.71 -2.75 6.24
C SER A 143 1.60 -4.20 5.78
N LEU A 144 2.71 -4.94 5.75
CA LEU A 144 2.73 -6.36 5.37
C LEU A 144 1.95 -7.23 6.36
N ALA A 145 2.00 -6.92 7.66
CA ALA A 145 1.24 -7.65 8.67
C ALA A 145 -0.28 -7.47 8.51
N ILE A 146 -0.76 -6.24 8.23
CA ILE A 146 -2.19 -6.00 7.94
C ILE A 146 -2.63 -6.83 6.73
N ILE A 147 -1.84 -6.81 5.66
CA ILE A 147 -2.12 -7.56 4.43
C ILE A 147 -2.10 -9.07 4.69
N ALA A 148 -1.14 -9.59 5.45
CA ALA A 148 -1.08 -11.00 5.80
C ALA A 148 -2.30 -11.45 6.63
N VAL A 149 -2.73 -10.65 7.59
CA VAL A 149 -3.93 -10.93 8.39
C VAL A 149 -5.19 -10.93 7.52
N ALA A 150 -5.26 -10.08 6.49
CA ALA A 150 -6.38 -10.05 5.56
C ALA A 150 -6.61 -11.40 4.86
N PHE A 151 -5.56 -12.22 4.73
CA PHE A 151 -5.66 -13.51 4.04
C PHE A 151 -5.75 -14.72 4.96
N TYR A 152 -5.42 -14.56 6.24
CA TYR A 152 -5.40 -15.67 7.18
C TYR A 152 -6.70 -15.79 8.00
N SER A 153 -7.35 -14.67 8.33
CA SER A 153 -8.51 -14.69 9.24
C SER A 153 -9.84 -14.74 8.50
N THR A 154 -10.48 -15.92 8.46
CA THR A 154 -11.84 -16.09 7.91
C THR A 154 -12.89 -15.26 8.64
N THR A 155 -12.77 -15.11 9.97
CA THR A 155 -13.75 -14.39 10.79
C THR A 155 -13.78 -12.88 10.54
N VAL A 156 -12.64 -12.28 10.16
CA VAL A 156 -12.52 -10.83 9.99
C VAL A 156 -12.06 -10.38 8.62
N ILE A 157 -11.95 -11.31 7.65
CA ILE A 157 -11.39 -11.08 6.31
C ILE A 157 -11.96 -9.83 5.64
N ILE A 158 -13.27 -9.62 5.70
CA ILE A 158 -13.92 -8.46 5.06
C ILE A 158 -13.44 -7.15 5.69
N PHE A 159 -13.36 -7.10 7.01
CA PHE A 159 -12.90 -5.91 7.73
C PHE A 159 -11.43 -5.60 7.43
N VAL A 160 -10.55 -6.61 7.52
CA VAL A 160 -9.11 -6.42 7.32
C VAL A 160 -8.78 -6.17 5.86
N LEU A 161 -9.52 -6.77 4.92
CA LEU A 161 -9.34 -6.49 3.50
C LEU A 161 -9.78 -5.06 3.14
N LYS A 162 -10.91 -4.56 3.68
CA LYS A 162 -11.30 -3.15 3.53
C LYS A 162 -10.23 -2.22 4.08
N LEU A 163 -9.70 -2.54 5.26
CA LEU A 163 -8.60 -1.80 5.88
C LEU A 163 -7.37 -1.77 4.96
N GLY A 164 -6.92 -2.94 4.48
CA GLY A 164 -5.78 -3.07 3.58
C GLY A 164 -5.97 -2.28 2.29
N LEU A 165 -7.14 -2.38 1.65
CA LEU A 165 -7.45 -1.64 0.42
C LEU A 165 -7.44 -0.12 0.62
N ILE A 166 -7.98 0.39 1.73
CA ILE A 166 -7.95 1.83 2.05
C ILE A 166 -6.50 2.30 2.22
N LEU A 167 -5.71 1.60 3.05
CA LEU A 167 -4.33 1.95 3.34
C LEU A 167 -3.47 1.93 2.07
N ASP A 168 -3.60 0.87 1.28
CA ASP A 168 -2.84 0.67 0.05
C ASP A 168 -3.24 1.65 -1.06
N CYS A 169 -4.54 1.96 -1.20
CA CYS A 169 -4.99 2.99 -2.13
C CYS A 169 -4.39 4.35 -1.78
N MET A 170 -4.36 4.72 -0.50
CA MET A 170 -3.79 6.00 -0.05
C MET A 170 -2.27 6.06 -0.25
N ALA A 171 -1.57 4.92 -0.21
CA ALA A 171 -0.14 4.86 -0.53
C ALA A 171 0.15 5.25 -1.98
N THR A 172 -0.74 4.97 -2.94
CA THR A 172 -0.51 5.36 -4.36
C THR A 172 -0.43 6.88 -4.56
N TYR A 173 -1.04 7.67 -3.68
CA TYR A 173 -0.93 9.12 -3.72
C TYR A 173 0.46 9.64 -3.29
N GLU A 174 1.32 8.77 -2.75
CA GLU A 174 2.71 9.12 -2.40
C GLU A 174 3.63 9.15 -3.63
N GLY A 175 3.14 8.78 -4.82
CA GLY A 175 3.93 8.75 -6.06
C GLY A 175 4.67 10.07 -6.35
N LEU A 176 4.08 11.21 -6.00
CA LEU A 176 4.70 12.53 -6.18
C LEU A 176 5.85 12.80 -5.20
N LEU A 177 5.79 12.26 -3.97
CA LEU A 177 6.90 12.32 -3.02
C LEU A 177 8.06 11.48 -3.53
N PHE A 178 7.79 10.27 -4.02
CA PHE A 178 8.81 9.42 -4.65
C PHE A 178 9.43 10.09 -5.88
N ALA A 179 8.62 10.74 -6.73
CA ALA A 179 9.10 11.50 -7.87
C ALA A 179 10.01 12.65 -7.44
N THR A 180 9.68 13.34 -6.35
CA THR A 180 10.51 14.41 -5.77
C THR A 180 11.86 13.89 -5.29
N LEU A 181 11.87 12.76 -4.56
CA LEU A 181 13.09 12.12 -4.07
C LEU A 181 13.98 11.63 -5.22
N ALA A 182 13.39 11.07 -6.26
CA ALA A 182 14.09 10.67 -7.47
C ALA A 182 14.68 11.89 -8.20
N ALA A 183 13.87 12.92 -8.47
CA ALA A 183 14.30 14.14 -9.15
C ALA A 183 15.47 14.82 -8.43
N ARG A 184 15.42 14.91 -7.10
CA ARG A 184 16.52 15.44 -6.27
C ARG A 184 17.81 14.63 -6.45
N LYS A 185 17.74 13.29 -6.44
CA LYS A 185 18.90 12.41 -6.61
C LYS A 185 19.47 12.42 -8.02
N LEU A 186 18.63 12.69 -9.02
CA LEU A 186 19.03 12.80 -10.43
C LEU A 186 19.57 14.20 -10.80
N GLY A 187 19.63 15.14 -9.85
CA GLY A 187 20.19 16.47 -10.08
C GLY A 187 19.22 17.44 -10.75
N ALA A 188 17.91 17.27 -10.58
CA ALA A 188 16.92 18.22 -11.08
C ALA A 188 17.13 19.62 -10.49
N ARG A 189 16.69 20.65 -11.23
CA ARG A 189 16.81 22.05 -10.79
C ARG A 189 16.10 22.25 -9.45
N ARG A 190 16.71 23.00 -8.53
CA ARG A 190 16.16 23.30 -7.19
C ARG A 190 14.72 23.81 -7.24
N ARG A 191 14.38 24.66 -8.21
CA ARG A 191 13.01 25.19 -8.38
C ARG A 191 12.00 24.08 -8.67
N THR A 192 12.33 23.14 -9.55
CA THR A 192 11.50 21.99 -9.88
C THR A 192 11.34 21.07 -8.68
N THR A 193 12.43 20.75 -7.97
CA THR A 193 12.36 19.90 -6.77
C THR A 193 11.52 20.54 -5.67
N ARG A 194 11.64 21.85 -5.43
CA ARG A 194 10.81 22.57 -4.45
C ARG A 194 9.34 22.56 -4.83
N ALA A 195 9.01 22.80 -6.09
CA ALA A 195 7.62 22.76 -6.56
C ALA A 195 7.01 21.35 -6.42
N LEU A 196 7.75 20.31 -6.82
CA LEU A 196 7.32 18.92 -6.66
C LEU A 196 7.18 18.54 -5.18
N MET A 197 8.09 19.00 -4.32
CA MET A 197 8.01 18.77 -2.88
C MET A 197 6.77 19.41 -2.28
N ALA A 198 6.51 20.68 -2.58
CA ALA A 198 5.33 21.39 -2.07
C ALA A 198 4.02 20.71 -2.52
N ALA A 199 3.93 20.33 -3.79
CA ALA A 199 2.78 19.61 -4.32
C ALA A 199 2.65 18.21 -3.70
N GLY A 200 3.75 17.48 -3.55
CA GLY A 200 3.79 16.14 -2.95
C GLY A 200 3.37 16.15 -1.48
N LEU A 201 3.87 17.11 -0.70
CA LEU A 201 3.49 17.28 0.71
C LEU A 201 2.03 17.71 0.86
N GLY A 202 1.55 18.63 0.02
CA GLY A 202 0.15 19.06 0.01
C GLY A 202 -0.79 17.89 -0.30
N LEU A 203 -0.47 17.10 -1.32
CA LEU A 203 -1.25 15.91 -1.67
C LEU A 203 -1.21 14.86 -0.56
N TYR A 204 -0.04 14.61 0.03
CA TYR A 204 0.13 13.69 1.15
C TYR A 204 -0.71 14.10 2.36
N ALA A 205 -0.67 15.37 2.76
CA ALA A 205 -1.45 15.86 3.89
C ALA A 205 -2.95 15.68 3.65
N ALA A 206 -3.43 16.03 2.44
CA ALA A 206 -4.84 15.82 2.07
C ALA A 206 -5.22 14.34 2.10
N THR A 207 -4.38 13.44 1.60
CA THR A 207 -4.69 12.01 1.56
C THR A 207 -4.65 11.37 2.95
N ARG A 208 -3.84 11.86 3.90
CA ARG A 208 -3.93 11.40 5.31
C ARG A 208 -5.24 11.79 5.98
N VAL A 209 -5.75 12.99 5.70
CA VAL A 209 -7.08 13.39 6.19
C VAL A 209 -8.15 12.48 5.60
N LEU A 210 -8.12 12.23 4.28
CA LEU A 210 -9.06 11.32 3.63
C LEU A 210 -8.95 9.88 4.16
N GLN A 211 -7.73 9.40 4.41
CA GLN A 211 -7.48 8.10 5.02
C GLN A 211 -8.14 8.00 6.40
N LEU A 212 -7.98 9.01 7.27
CA LEU A 212 -8.64 9.03 8.58
C LEU A 212 -10.17 9.05 8.46
N VAL A 213 -10.70 9.86 7.55
CA VAL A 213 -12.14 9.92 7.27
C VAL A 213 -12.69 8.58 6.80
N ALA A 214 -11.92 7.79 6.06
CA ALA A 214 -12.32 6.44 5.64
C ALA A 214 -12.15 5.38 6.74
N LEU A 215 -11.10 5.47 7.55
CA LEU A 215 -10.78 4.49 8.59
C LEU A 215 -11.69 4.59 9.82
N ILE A 216 -12.04 5.80 10.26
CA ILE A 216 -12.87 5.98 11.47
C ILE A 216 -14.22 5.25 11.34
N PRO A 217 -15.02 5.47 10.26
CA PRO A 217 -16.27 4.73 10.07
C PRO A 217 -16.05 3.22 9.90
N LEU A 218 -14.94 2.80 9.29
CA LEU A 218 -14.63 1.37 9.15
C LEU A 218 -14.45 0.70 10.52
N PHE A 219 -13.69 1.30 11.43
CA PHE A 219 -13.47 0.76 12.79
C PHE A 219 -14.74 0.83 13.64
N VAL A 220 -15.45 1.96 13.63
CA VAL A 220 -16.69 2.13 14.41
C VAL A 220 -17.77 1.17 13.91
N GLY A 221 -17.97 1.09 12.60
CA GLY A 221 -19.00 0.25 11.98
C GLY A 221 -18.72 -1.25 12.09
N SER A 222 -17.46 -1.67 12.24
CA SER A 222 -17.09 -3.08 12.38
C SER A 222 -17.14 -3.59 13.83
N TYR A 223 -17.13 -2.71 14.83
CA TYR A 223 -17.07 -3.10 16.25
C TYR A 223 -18.24 -4.01 16.67
N GLY A 224 -19.49 -3.58 16.43
CA GLY A 224 -20.68 -4.34 16.80
C GLY A 224 -20.71 -5.75 16.18
N PRO A 225 -20.61 -5.86 14.83
CA PRO A 225 -20.55 -7.16 14.16
C PRO A 225 -19.43 -8.08 14.66
N LEU A 226 -18.23 -7.54 14.89
CA LEU A 226 -17.07 -8.32 15.34
C LEU A 226 -17.16 -8.73 16.81
N SER A 227 -17.78 -7.92 17.65
CA SER A 227 -18.05 -8.29 19.04
C SER A 227 -18.99 -9.50 19.13
N GLY A 228 -19.98 -9.58 18.24
CA GLY A 228 -20.95 -10.68 18.18
C GLY A 228 -20.38 -12.02 17.69
N CYS A 229 -19.26 -12.02 16.95
CA CYS A 229 -18.64 -13.23 16.39
C CYS A 229 -17.29 -13.61 17.00
N GLY A 230 -16.90 -12.99 18.12
CA GLY A 230 -15.62 -13.27 18.79
C GLY A 230 -14.38 -12.66 18.11
N GLY A 231 -14.57 -11.77 17.11
CA GLY A 231 -13.49 -11.11 16.37
C GLY A 231 -12.86 -9.90 17.07
N LEU A 232 -13.24 -9.62 18.33
CA LEU A 232 -12.88 -8.38 19.03
C LEU A 232 -11.36 -8.25 19.27
N GLY A 233 -10.67 -9.34 19.58
CA GLY A 233 -9.21 -9.32 19.75
C GLY A 233 -8.49 -8.87 18.47
N MET A 234 -8.96 -9.33 17.32
CA MET A 234 -8.40 -8.93 16.02
C MET A 234 -8.74 -7.47 15.69
N TRP A 235 -9.93 -7.00 16.05
CA TRP A 235 -10.29 -5.59 15.90
C TRP A 235 -9.34 -4.67 16.67
N TRP A 236 -9.05 -4.96 17.94
CA TRP A 236 -8.10 -4.20 18.76
C TRP A 236 -6.68 -4.28 18.21
N ALA A 237 -6.23 -5.46 17.78
CA ALA A 237 -4.91 -5.63 17.17
C ALA A 237 -4.76 -4.78 15.89
N MET A 238 -5.78 -4.78 15.02
CA MET A 238 -5.77 -3.96 13.81
C MET A 238 -5.86 -2.47 14.10
N LEU A 239 -6.59 -2.06 15.15
CA LEU A 239 -6.63 -0.66 15.58
C LEU A 239 -5.26 -0.19 16.05
N ALA A 240 -4.60 -0.98 16.90
CA ALA A 240 -3.26 -0.68 17.39
C ALA A 240 -2.25 -0.61 16.23
N LEU A 241 -2.27 -1.60 15.34
CA LEU A 241 -1.37 -1.67 14.19
C LEU A 241 -1.57 -0.50 13.20
N THR A 242 -2.82 -0.16 12.92
CA THR A 242 -3.18 0.98 12.05
C THR A 242 -2.79 2.31 12.68
N SER A 243 -3.01 2.46 14.00
CA SER A 243 -2.61 3.66 14.74
C SER A 243 -1.09 3.84 14.72
N LEU A 244 -0.33 2.76 14.94
CA LEU A 244 1.12 2.78 14.83
C LEU A 244 1.57 3.17 13.41
N LEU A 245 0.94 2.59 12.38
CA LEU A 245 1.25 2.90 10.99
C LEU A 245 1.00 4.40 10.68
N LEU A 246 -0.13 4.94 11.13
CA LEU A 246 -0.48 6.36 10.99
C LEU A 246 0.52 7.26 11.73
N LEU A 247 0.95 6.89 12.94
CA LEU A 247 1.96 7.65 13.69
C LEU A 247 3.31 7.67 12.95
N ILE A 248 3.75 6.54 12.41
CA ILE A 248 5.00 6.46 11.62
C ILE A 248 4.88 7.29 10.33
N GLN A 249 3.71 7.27 9.67
CA GLN A 249 3.42 8.09 8.51
C GLN A 249 3.54 9.59 8.85
N LEU A 250 2.90 10.04 9.92
CA LEU A 250 3.00 11.44 10.40
C LEU A 250 4.42 11.83 10.80
N TYR A 251 5.18 10.94 11.42
CA TYR A 251 6.58 11.21 11.77
C TYR A 251 7.46 11.38 10.51
N THR A 252 7.19 10.58 9.47
CA THR A 252 7.90 10.68 8.19
C THR A 252 7.66 12.05 7.53
N PHE A 253 6.46 12.62 7.70
CA PHE A 253 6.14 13.97 7.25
C PHE A 253 7.00 15.04 7.97
N ALA A 254 7.16 14.93 9.29
CA ALA A 254 7.93 15.90 10.09
C ALA A 254 9.43 15.96 9.70
N ILE A 255 10.03 14.84 9.29
CA ILE A 255 11.44 14.82 8.84
C ILE A 255 11.63 15.53 7.49
N CYS A 256 10.64 15.46 6.60
CA CYS A 256 10.71 16.15 5.32
C CYS A 256 10.67 17.68 5.47
N GLU A 257 10.08 18.19 6.55
CA GLU A 257 10.00 19.63 6.83
C GLU A 257 11.29 20.16 7.47
N SER A 258 11.92 19.40 8.38
CA SER A 258 13.13 19.83 9.12
C SER A 258 14.45 19.81 8.31
N THR A 259 14.42 19.30 7.08
CA THR A 259 15.58 19.24 6.18
C THR A 259 15.55 20.28 5.05
N ASN A 260 14.61 21.23 5.12
CA ASN A 260 14.55 22.43 4.27
C ASN A 260 14.92 23.69 5.06
#